data_AF-N8Z3K4-F1
#
_entry.id   AF-N8Z3K4-F1
#
_cell.length_a   1.000
_cell.length_b   1.000
_cell.length_c   1.000
_cell.angle_alpha   90.00
_cell.angle_beta   90.00
_cell.angle_gamma   90.00
#
_symmetry.space_group_name_H-M   'P 1'
#
loop_
_entity.id
_entity.type
_entity.pdbx_description
1 polymer ?
#
loop_
_entity_poly.entity_id
_entity_poly.type
_entity_poly.pdbx_seq_one_letter_code
_entity_poly.pdbx_strand_id
1 'polypeptide(L)' 'MDIKIETPRLILRQWQDSDTAPFIQMCVDNEVMRYFPAPLTPEQSLQFIEKSDSTD' A
#
# COMPACT_ATOMS: atom_id res chain seq x y z
N MET A 1 -13.36 -12.40 -8.58
CA MET A 1 -13.97 -12.74 -7.28
C MET A 1 -13.35 -11.79 -6.27
N ASP A 2 -14.15 -11.07 -5.48
CA ASP A 2 -13.64 -10.13 -4.46
C ASP A 2 -13.26 -10.94 -3.21
N ILE A 3 -11.98 -11.25 -3.05
CA ILE A 3 -11.47 -12.02 -1.91
C ILE A 3 -11.24 -11.06 -0.74
N LYS A 4 -11.90 -11.34 0.40
CA LYS A 4 -11.74 -10.59 1.65
C LYS A 4 -11.56 -11.54 2.82
N ILE A 5 -10.66 -11.19 3.74
CA ILE A 5 -10.44 -11.91 4.99
C ILE A 5 -10.73 -10.95 6.14
N GLU A 6 -11.60 -11.35 7.06
CA GLU A 6 -12.05 -10.51 8.16
C GLU A 6 -11.67 -11.10 9.51
N THR A 7 -11.32 -10.21 10.44
CA THR A 7 -11.16 -10.48 11.87
C THR A 7 -12.05 -9.50 12.64
N PRO A 8 -12.22 -9.64 13.97
CA PRO A 8 -13.05 -8.71 14.73
C PRO A 8 -12.66 -7.22 14.65
N ARG A 9 -11.43 -6.90 14.22
CA ARG A 9 -10.92 -5.52 14.16
C ARG A 9 -10.42 -5.08 12.77
N LEU A 10 -10.20 -6.00 11.84
CA LEU A 10 -9.52 -5.71 10.56
C LEU A 10 -10.14 -6.47 9.40
N ILE A 11 -10.14 -5.83 8.23
CA ILE A 11 -10.52 -6.38 6.94
C ILE A 11 -9.28 -6.32 6.04
N LEU A 12 -8.87 -7.47 5.52
CA LEU A 12 -7.93 -7.55 4.40
C LEU A 12 -8.73 -7.65 3.11
N ARG A 13 -8.58 -6.67 2.24
CA ARG A 13 -9.30 -6.52 0.97
C ARG A 13 -8.34 -6.10 -0.14
N GLN A 14 -8.79 -6.24 -1.38
CA GLN A 14 -8.07 -5.67 -2.52
C GLN A 14 -7.95 -4.14 -2.40
N TRP A 15 -6.88 -3.62 -3.01
CA TRP A 15 -6.63 -2.20 -3.12
C TRP A 15 -7.78 -1.49 -3.82
N GLN A 16 -7.98 -0.22 -3.46
CA GLN A 16 -8.93 0.69 -4.07
C GLN A 16 -8.23 2.03 -4.34
N ASP A 17 -8.73 2.79 -5.31
CA ASP A 17 -8.16 4.10 -5.66
C ASP A 17 -8.02 5.06 -4.47
N SER A 18 -8.90 4.94 -3.47
CA SER A 18 -8.88 5.74 -2.25
C SER A 18 -7.69 5.44 -1.33
N ASP A 19 -7.05 4.29 -1.48
CA ASP A 19 -5.91 3.87 -0.66
C ASP A 19 -4.58 4.46 -1.17
N THR A 20 -4.53 4.90 -2.43
CA THR A 20 -3.31 5.37 -3.09
C THR A 20 -2.67 6.55 -2.36
N ALA A 21 -3.44 7.60 -2.07
CA ALA A 21 -2.89 8.80 -1.44
C ALA A 21 -2.40 8.54 0.01
N PRO A 22 -3.17 7.86 0.88
CA PRO A 22 -2.69 7.45 2.20
C PRO A 22 -1.43 6.58 2.15
N PHE A 23 -1.35 5.63 1.20
CA PHE A 23 -0.19 4.76 1.06
C PHE A 23 1.06 5.54 0.64
N ILE A 24 0.95 6.43 -0.36
CA ILE A 24 2.04 7.33 -0.76
C ILE A 24 2.54 8.13 0.45
N GLN A 25 1.63 8.71 1.24
CA GLN A 25 2.00 9.48 2.44
C GLN A 25 2.80 8.64 3.43
N MET A 26 2.40 7.38 3.67
CA MET A 26 3.15 6.47 4.53
C MET A 26 4.54 6.14 3.97
N CYS A 27 4.65 5.94 2.65
CA CYS A 27 5.90 5.54 2.02
C CYS A 27 6.92 6.68 1.87
N VAL A 28 6.49 7.94 1.87
CA VAL A 28 7.40 9.10 1.87
C VAL A 28 7.81 9.53 3.29
N ASP A 29 7.13 9.02 4.32
CA ASP A 29 7.37 9.36 5.72
C ASP A 29 8.63 8.66 6.25
N ASN A 30 9.59 9.45 6.75
CA ASN A 30 10.85 8.95 7.29
C ASN A 30 10.70 8.13 8.58
N GLU A 31 9.69 8.40 9.40
CA GLU A 31 9.44 7.61 10.62
C GLU A 31 8.92 6.22 10.27
N VAL A 32 7.99 6.14 9.32
CA VAL A 32 7.47 4.86 8.80
C VAL A 32 8.58 4.06 8.12
N MET A 33 9.43 4.76 7.34
CA MET A 33 10.47 4.15 6.53
C MET A 33 11.84 4.04 7.23
N ARG A 34 11.94 4.33 8.54
CA ARG A 34 13.20 4.41 9.31
C ARG A 34 14.13 3.20 9.15
N TYR A 35 13.56 2.01 8.98
CA TYR A 35 14.32 0.75 8.88
C TYR A 35 14.48 0.24 7.44
N PHE A 36 13.98 0.98 6.46
CA PHE A 36 14.20 0.71 5.04
C PHE A 36 15.42 1.48 4.52
N PRO A 37 16.01 1.08 3.39
CA PRO A 37 17.17 1.78 2.82
C PRO A 37 16.92 3.28 2.55
N ALA A 38 15.70 3.66 2.16
CA ALA A 38 15.23 5.03 1.99
C ALA A 38 13.69 5.07 1.92
N PRO A 39 13.05 6.23 2.21
CA PRO A 39 11.67 6.47 1.82
C PRO A 39 11.48 6.35 0.31
N LEU A 40 10.29 5.95 -0.12
CA LEU A 40 9.95 5.93 -1.54
C LEU A 40 9.56 7.32 -2.02
N THR A 41 9.76 7.57 -3.31
CA THR A 41 9.10 8.67 -4.01
C THR A 41 7.62 8.32 -4.27
N PRO A 42 6.74 9.32 -4.45
CA PRO A 42 5.34 9.07 -4.83
C PRO A 42 5.19 8.14 -6.04
N GLU A 43 6.05 8.26 -7.05
CA GLU A 43 6.04 7.44 -8.25
C GLU A 43 6.44 5.99 -7.95
N GLN A 44 7.43 5.76 -7.08
CA GLN A 44 7.81 4.42 -6.63
C GLN A 44 6.70 3.76 -5.81
N SER A 45 5.98 4.52 -4.99
CA SER A 45 4.82 4.03 -4.24
C SER A 45 3.68 3.59 -5.17
N LEU A 46 3.40 4.36 -6.23
CA LEU A 46 2.41 3.99 -7.25
C LEU A 46 2.79 2.67 -7.94
N GLN A 47 4.05 2.54 -8.37
CA GLN A 47 4.55 1.30 -8.98
C GLN A 47 4.45 0.09 -8.03
N PHE A 48 4.49 0.30 -6.72
CA PHE A 48 4.32 -0.77 -5.74
C PHE A 48 2.87 -1.27 -5.68
N ILE A 49 1.90 -0.35 -5.75
CA ILE A 49 0.47 -0.69 -5.82
C ILE A 49 0.18 -1.45 -7.12
N GLU A 50 0.63 -0.95 -8.26
CA GLU A 50 0.40 -1.58 -9.58
C GLU A 50 0.90 -3.04 -9.63
N LYS A 51 2.05 -3.33 -9.02
CA LYS A 51 2.59 -4.70 -8.90
C LYS A 51 1.80 -5.59 -7.94
N SER A 52 1.11 -4.99 -6.97
CA SER A 52 0.28 -5.73 -6.03
C SER A 52 -1.08 -6.09 -6.64
N ASP A 53 -1.54 -5.28 -7.61
CA ASP A 53 -2.80 -5.47 -8.33
C ASP A 53 -2.67 -6.34 -9.59
N SER A 54 -1.44 -6.57 -10.09
CA SER A 54 -1.20 -7.52 -11.17
C SER A 54 -1.56 -8.94 -10.72
N THR A 55 -2.74 -9.37 -11.15
CA THR A 55 -3.29 -10.72 -11.00
C THR A 55 -2.53 -11.66 -11.92
N ASP A 56 -1.65 -12.48 -11.35
CA ASP A 56 -1.30 -13.82 -11.87
C ASP A 56 -1.95 -14.88 -10.95
#